data_AF-A0A9R1D7M1-F1
#
_entry.id   AF-A0A9R1D7M1-F1
#
_cell.length_a   1.000
_cell.length_b   1.000
_cell.length_c   1.000
_cell.angle_alpha   90.00
_cell.angle_beta   90.00
_cell.angle_gamma   90.00
#
_symmetry.space_group_name_H-M   'P 1'
#
loop_
_entity.id
_entity.type
_entity.pdbx_description
1 polymer ?
#
loop_
_entity_poly.entity_id
_entity_poly.type
_entity_poly.pdbx_seq_one_letter_code
_entity_poly.pdbx_strand_id
1 'polypeptide(L)'
;MSSDGYADTRSQFRPGDHPTDHFLLTTVVGSYPKPKWLNRAKELAEDEERAFDEENLNEALDDAARLITDEHVRAGIDAVVDGEMRRNEMVEYFADRIEGYEFNGPVKVWGHNYFDKPSVADEVGYDEPWLVDEFEFTTGVTDRPVKVPITGPYTLASWSFNEHYDSEAELAYELADLVNTEIDALVESGARYIQIDEPALATTPDDHAIVGECLEHIAEGIPEDVRLGLHVCYGDYSRIYPEILDMPVHEYDLELANDGYEQLEVFTEPEFDKDLALGVVDVHTAEVETVEEIKANIERGFEVVPPERLTVSPDCGLKLLPRDAAYRKMENMVQAAREVESGLDAGEITVGYAGE
;
A
#
# COMPACT_ATOMS: atom_id res chain seq x y z
N MET A 1 -23.80 16.60 6.78
CA MET A 1 -23.49 16.30 8.19
C MET A 1 -24.11 14.95 8.47
N SER A 2 -23.41 13.89 8.07
CA SER A 2 -23.74 12.51 8.46
C SER A 2 -23.58 12.40 9.98
N SER A 3 -24.38 11.54 10.58
CA SER A 3 -24.55 11.40 12.02
C SER A 3 -23.41 10.71 12.76
N ASP A 4 -22.38 10.21 12.07
CA ASP A 4 -21.55 9.13 12.60
C ASP A 4 -20.03 9.37 12.56
N GLY A 5 -19.55 10.62 12.54
CA GLY A 5 -18.11 10.93 12.67
C GLY A 5 -17.20 10.40 11.55
N TYR A 6 -17.72 9.59 10.64
CA TYR A 6 -17.03 9.02 9.50
C TYR A 6 -16.80 10.11 8.44
N ALA A 7 -15.53 10.51 8.26
CA ALA A 7 -15.10 11.40 7.20
C ALA A 7 -15.07 10.61 5.88
N ASP A 8 -15.95 10.96 4.94
CA ASP A 8 -15.91 10.42 3.58
C ASP A 8 -14.71 10.99 2.82
N THR A 9 -13.54 10.41 3.06
CA THR A 9 -12.28 10.72 2.38
C THR A 9 -12.15 9.99 1.05
N ARG A 10 -13.04 9.05 0.75
CA ARG A 10 -12.98 8.18 -0.42
C ARG A 10 -13.63 8.81 -1.65
N SER A 11 -14.74 9.55 -1.49
CA SER A 11 -15.51 10.10 -2.61
C SER A 11 -14.73 11.08 -3.48
N GLN A 12 -13.67 11.69 -2.96
CA GLN A 12 -12.78 12.57 -3.72
C GLN A 12 -12.05 11.85 -4.87
N PHE A 13 -11.94 10.52 -4.82
CA PHE A 13 -11.28 9.71 -5.85
C PHE A 13 -12.25 9.19 -6.93
N ARG A 14 -13.56 9.48 -6.80
CA ARG A 14 -14.56 9.07 -7.79
C ARG A 14 -14.43 9.92 -9.06
N PRO A 15 -14.31 9.31 -10.25
CA PRO A 15 -14.36 10.05 -11.51
C PRO A 15 -15.69 10.80 -11.67
N GLY A 16 -15.65 12.05 -12.14
CA GLY A 16 -16.85 12.88 -12.30
C GLY A 16 -17.86 12.35 -13.34
N ASP A 17 -17.41 11.47 -14.23
CA ASP A 17 -18.19 10.80 -15.28
C ASP A 17 -18.39 9.30 -15.00
N HIS A 18 -18.20 8.85 -13.75
CA HIS A 18 -18.43 7.47 -13.35
C HIS A 18 -19.87 7.03 -13.69
N PRO A 19 -20.09 5.91 -14.40
CA PRO A 19 -21.34 5.64 -15.11
C PRO A 19 -22.48 5.09 -14.25
N THR A 20 -22.16 4.58 -13.06
CA THR A 20 -23.07 3.95 -12.10
C THR A 20 -23.29 4.84 -10.88
N ASP A 21 -24.36 4.61 -10.13
CA ASP A 21 -24.63 5.30 -8.86
C ASP A 21 -23.70 4.75 -7.76
N HIS A 22 -23.56 3.42 -7.67
CA HIS A 22 -22.52 2.78 -6.85
C HIS A 22 -21.12 3.01 -7.44
N PHE A 23 -20.13 3.10 -6.56
CA PHE A 23 -18.71 3.23 -6.90
C PHE A 23 -17.91 2.31 -5.98
N LEU A 24 -17.10 1.44 -6.56
CA LEU A 24 -16.07 0.62 -5.93
C LEU A 24 -14.72 1.19 -6.36
N LEU A 25 -13.93 1.66 -5.39
CA LEU A 25 -12.66 2.30 -5.66
C LEU A 25 -11.70 1.19 -6.06
N THR A 26 -11.08 1.29 -7.22
CA THR A 26 -10.06 0.32 -7.63
C THR A 26 -8.67 0.93 -7.43
N THR A 27 -7.79 0.18 -6.78
CA THR A 27 -6.38 0.57 -6.60
C THR A 27 -5.48 -0.66 -6.60
N VAL A 28 -4.18 -0.44 -6.46
CA VAL A 28 -3.19 -1.50 -6.24
C VAL A 28 -2.44 -1.20 -4.95
N VAL A 29 -1.90 -2.20 -4.27
CA VAL A 29 -1.16 -1.99 -3.02
C VAL A 29 0.01 -1.01 -3.20
N GLY A 30 0.88 -1.25 -4.19
CA GLY A 30 2.03 -0.40 -4.45
C GLY A 30 2.95 -0.99 -5.52
N SER A 31 3.89 -1.83 -5.08
CA SER A 31 4.95 -2.35 -5.94
C SER A 31 4.45 -3.12 -7.17
N TYR A 32 5.12 -2.95 -8.30
CA TYR A 32 4.74 -3.56 -9.59
C TYR A 32 5.93 -4.24 -10.30
N PRO A 33 5.73 -5.20 -11.23
CA PRO A 33 6.82 -5.85 -11.94
C PRO A 33 7.74 -4.88 -12.68
N LYS A 34 8.99 -4.79 -12.23
CA LYS A 34 10.00 -3.95 -12.87
C LYS A 34 10.30 -4.44 -14.28
N PRO A 35 10.34 -3.55 -15.29
CA PRO A 35 10.79 -3.95 -16.61
C PRO A 35 12.22 -4.52 -16.56
N LYS A 36 12.45 -5.67 -17.22
CA LYS A 36 13.77 -6.34 -17.16
C LYS A 36 14.93 -5.46 -17.67
N TRP A 37 14.64 -4.50 -18.54
CA TRP A 37 15.63 -3.55 -19.02
C TRP A 37 16.10 -2.59 -17.91
N LEU A 38 15.31 -2.35 -16.87
CA LEU A 38 15.67 -1.47 -15.76
C LEU A 38 16.79 -2.07 -14.91
N ASN A 39 16.79 -3.39 -14.70
CA ASN A 39 17.92 -4.09 -14.07
C ASN A 39 19.20 -3.87 -14.88
N ARG A 40 19.10 -3.86 -16.21
CA ARG A 40 20.25 -3.60 -17.07
C ARG A 40 20.72 -2.14 -17.02
N ALA A 41 19.80 -1.19 -16.85
CA ALA A 41 20.15 0.22 -16.65
C ALA A 41 20.94 0.41 -15.35
N LYS A 42 20.51 -0.23 -14.25
CA LYS A 42 21.22 -0.23 -12.97
C LYS A 42 22.64 -0.80 -13.09
N GLU A 43 22.78 -1.99 -13.69
CA GLU A 43 24.10 -2.59 -13.95
C GLU A 43 25.03 -1.70 -14.79
N LEU A 44 24.48 -0.87 -15.68
CA LEU A 44 25.27 0.05 -16.50
C LEU A 44 25.71 1.29 -15.73
N ALA A 45 24.89 1.77 -14.79
CA ALA A 45 25.20 2.92 -13.93
C ALA A 45 26.26 2.59 -12.87
N GLU A 46 26.31 1.33 -12.41
CA GLU A 46 27.33 0.84 -11.47
C GLU A 46 28.72 0.63 -12.12
N ASP A 47 28.80 0.55 -13.45
CA ASP A 47 30.04 0.33 -14.19
C ASP A 47 30.69 1.68 -14.56
N GLU A 48 31.63 2.15 -13.73
CA GLU A 48 32.37 3.42 -13.92
C GLU A 48 33.10 3.54 -15.27
N GLU A 49 33.33 2.43 -15.99
CA GLU A 49 33.92 2.46 -17.33
C GLU A 49 32.90 2.83 -18.43
N ARG A 50 31.62 2.92 -18.10
CA ARG A 50 30.53 3.28 -19.01
C ARG A 50 30.23 4.77 -18.97
N ALA A 51 29.71 5.26 -20.10
CA ALA A 51 29.18 6.61 -20.21
C ALA A 51 27.69 6.70 -19.79
N PHE A 52 27.20 5.70 -19.03
CA PHE A 52 25.84 5.67 -18.50
C PHE A 52 25.93 6.10 -17.05
N ASP A 53 25.56 7.34 -16.78
CA ASP A 53 25.67 7.97 -15.46
C ASP A 53 24.32 8.02 -14.74
N GLU A 54 24.30 8.68 -13.59
CA GLU A 54 23.12 8.87 -12.74
C GLU A 54 21.98 9.60 -13.47
N GLU A 55 22.27 10.57 -14.34
CA GLU A 55 21.26 11.26 -15.13
C GLU A 55 20.54 10.29 -16.06
N ASN A 56 21.29 9.42 -16.75
CA ASN A 56 20.71 8.39 -17.60
C ASN A 56 19.91 7.34 -16.80
N LEU A 57 20.35 6.99 -15.59
CA LEU A 57 19.61 6.08 -14.72
C LEU A 57 18.29 6.71 -14.25
N ASN A 58 18.31 7.99 -13.87
CA ASN A 58 17.12 8.72 -13.45
C ASN A 58 16.09 8.82 -14.59
N GLU A 59 16.53 9.11 -15.83
CA GLU A 59 15.65 9.06 -17.01
C GLU A 59 15.02 7.67 -17.18
N ALA A 60 15.81 6.60 -17.02
CA ALA A 60 15.31 5.24 -17.13
C ALA A 60 14.31 4.86 -16.03
N LEU A 61 14.49 5.38 -14.81
CA LEU A 61 13.57 5.20 -13.69
C LEU A 61 12.26 5.95 -13.90
N ASP A 62 12.32 7.20 -14.37
CA ASP A 62 11.19 8.01 -14.77
C ASP A 62 10.37 7.33 -15.87
N ASP A 63 11.03 6.80 -16.89
CA ASP A 63 10.39 6.06 -17.97
C ASP A 63 9.72 4.78 -17.48
N ALA A 64 10.32 4.08 -16.52
CA ALA A 64 9.70 2.90 -15.91
C ALA A 64 8.46 3.29 -15.10
N ALA A 65 8.54 4.33 -14.27
CA ALA A 65 7.42 4.82 -13.48
C ALA A 65 6.26 5.26 -14.38
N ARG A 66 6.53 6.10 -15.39
CA ARG A 66 5.53 6.54 -16.37
C ARG A 66 4.85 5.38 -17.07
N LEU A 67 5.64 4.38 -17.46
CA LEU A 67 5.14 3.18 -18.14
C LEU A 67 4.18 2.38 -17.25
N ILE A 68 4.50 2.22 -15.96
CA ILE A 68 3.64 1.48 -15.03
C ILE A 68 2.39 2.29 -14.66
N THR A 69 2.51 3.60 -14.44
CA THR A 69 1.36 4.48 -14.23
C THR A 69 0.39 4.42 -15.42
N ASP A 70 0.89 4.47 -16.65
CA ASP A 70 0.05 4.31 -17.85
C ASP A 70 -0.61 2.92 -17.91
N GLU A 71 0.07 1.85 -17.48
CA GLU A 71 -0.56 0.52 -17.39
C GLU A 71 -1.76 0.49 -16.42
N HIS A 72 -1.64 1.12 -15.25
CA HIS A 72 -2.76 1.26 -14.32
C HIS A 72 -3.92 2.04 -14.96
N VAL A 73 -3.63 3.16 -15.63
CA VAL A 73 -4.63 3.97 -16.34
C VAL A 73 -5.34 3.16 -17.42
N ARG A 74 -4.60 2.38 -18.22
CA ARG A 74 -5.15 1.53 -19.29
C ARG A 74 -6.00 0.38 -18.75
N ALA A 75 -5.61 -0.21 -17.61
CA ALA A 75 -6.42 -1.20 -16.92
C ALA A 75 -7.70 -0.59 -16.32
N GLY A 76 -7.74 0.73 -16.14
CA GLY A 76 -8.89 1.48 -15.63
C GLY A 76 -8.90 1.64 -14.11
N ILE A 77 -7.74 1.45 -13.46
CA ILE A 77 -7.54 1.69 -12.03
C ILE A 77 -7.87 3.15 -11.69
N ASP A 78 -8.56 3.37 -10.57
CA ASP A 78 -9.02 4.69 -10.14
C ASP A 78 -7.91 5.48 -9.44
N ALA A 79 -7.31 4.90 -8.41
CA ALA A 79 -6.16 5.47 -7.71
C ALA A 79 -4.89 4.69 -8.08
N VAL A 80 -3.98 5.34 -8.78
CA VAL A 80 -2.78 4.73 -9.37
C VAL A 80 -1.55 4.94 -8.49
N VAL A 81 -0.51 4.17 -8.77
CA VAL A 81 0.83 4.31 -8.17
C VAL A 81 1.89 4.32 -9.28
N ASP A 82 3.12 4.68 -8.95
CA ASP A 82 4.27 4.64 -9.87
C ASP A 82 4.88 3.21 -9.98
N GLY A 83 4.41 2.30 -9.12
CA GLY A 83 4.85 0.91 -9.03
C GLY A 83 6.14 0.72 -8.24
N GLU A 84 6.63 1.75 -7.54
CA GLU A 84 7.86 1.76 -6.76
C GLU A 84 9.09 1.43 -7.62
N MET A 85 9.13 1.98 -8.84
CA MET A 85 10.17 1.67 -9.82
C MET A 85 11.56 2.12 -9.33
N ARG A 86 11.61 3.16 -8.50
CA ARG A 86 12.81 3.71 -7.86
C ARG A 86 13.28 2.92 -6.64
N ARG A 87 12.39 2.16 -5.98
CA ARG A 87 12.69 1.49 -4.71
C ARG A 87 13.20 0.07 -4.86
N ASN A 88 14.33 -0.29 -4.27
CA ASN A 88 14.87 -1.65 -4.39
C ASN A 88 14.15 -2.64 -3.47
N GLU A 89 14.05 -2.25 -2.20
CA GLU A 89 13.52 -3.00 -1.07
C GLU A 89 12.85 -1.97 -0.13
N MET A 90 11.80 -2.37 0.57
CA MET A 90 10.92 -1.44 1.28
C MET A 90 11.53 -0.87 2.57
N VAL A 91 12.53 -1.52 3.17
CA VAL A 91 13.28 -0.96 4.31
C VAL A 91 14.58 -0.34 3.84
N GLU A 92 15.31 -1.01 2.93
CA GLU A 92 16.61 -0.50 2.45
C GLU A 92 16.46 0.89 1.79
N TYR A 93 15.38 1.13 1.04
CA TYR A 93 15.16 2.40 0.35
C TYR A 93 15.05 3.60 1.32
N PHE A 94 14.38 3.43 2.45
CA PHE A 94 14.25 4.50 3.46
C PHE A 94 15.48 4.55 4.38
N ALA A 95 16.07 3.41 4.71
CA ALA A 95 17.31 3.34 5.48
C ALA A 95 18.47 4.11 4.83
N ASP A 96 18.54 4.15 3.49
CA ASP A 96 19.50 4.98 2.75
C ASP A 96 19.28 6.50 2.94
N ARG A 97 18.10 6.93 3.39
CA ARG A 97 17.65 8.34 3.47
C ARG A 97 17.42 8.84 4.88
N ILE A 98 17.37 7.94 5.86
CA ILE A 98 17.17 8.27 7.27
C ILE A 98 18.54 8.32 7.95
N GLU A 99 18.89 9.46 8.55
CA GLU A 99 20.12 9.56 9.34
C GLU A 99 20.10 8.52 10.47
N GLY A 100 21.26 8.04 10.91
CA GLY A 100 21.38 7.05 11.99
C GLY A 100 21.31 5.58 11.54
N TYR A 101 20.83 5.31 10.32
CA TYR A 101 20.94 3.98 9.70
C TYR A 101 22.34 3.73 9.10
N GLU A 102 22.81 2.49 9.19
CA GLU A 102 24.02 2.02 8.52
C GLU A 102 23.84 0.60 7.95
N PHE A 103 24.57 0.31 6.87
CA PHE A 103 24.57 -1.01 6.24
C PHE A 103 25.84 -1.80 6.59
N ASN A 104 25.64 -2.93 7.28
CA ASN A 104 26.71 -3.82 7.74
C ASN A 104 26.94 -5.03 6.81
N GLY A 105 26.24 -5.07 5.67
CA GLY A 105 26.30 -6.11 4.66
C GLY A 105 25.21 -7.19 4.79
N PRO A 106 25.23 -8.19 3.90
CA PRO A 106 24.05 -9.03 3.67
C PRO A 106 23.82 -10.05 4.80
N VAL A 107 22.59 -10.11 5.28
CA VAL A 107 22.11 -11.07 6.26
C VAL A 107 21.25 -12.12 5.59
N LYS A 108 21.47 -13.38 5.97
CA LYS A 108 20.68 -14.50 5.46
C LYS A 108 19.33 -14.55 6.18
N VAL A 109 18.24 -14.41 5.43
CA VAL A 109 16.86 -14.43 5.98
C VAL A 109 16.22 -15.80 5.81
N TRP A 110 16.03 -16.27 4.57
CA TRP A 110 15.43 -17.57 4.29
C TRP A 110 16.07 -18.27 3.08
N GLY A 111 16.25 -19.59 3.16
CA GLY A 111 16.74 -20.40 2.04
C GLY A 111 18.14 -20.00 1.55
N HIS A 112 18.20 -19.40 0.37
CA HIS A 112 19.41 -18.80 -0.23
C HIS A 112 19.29 -17.27 -0.42
N ASN A 113 18.26 -16.66 0.16
CA ASN A 113 18.01 -15.23 0.05
C ASN A 113 18.76 -14.47 1.16
N TYR A 114 19.40 -13.40 0.72
CA TYR A 114 20.14 -12.47 1.55
C TYR A 114 19.58 -11.08 1.30
N PHE A 115 19.51 -10.28 2.36
CA PHE A 115 19.03 -8.90 2.35
C PHE A 115 20.03 -8.04 3.09
N ASP A 116 20.19 -6.79 2.68
CA ASP A 116 21.06 -5.85 3.36
C ASP A 116 20.29 -5.22 4.52
N LYS A 117 20.02 -6.06 5.54
CA LYS A 117 19.33 -5.64 6.77
C LYS A 117 20.15 -4.56 7.49
N PRO A 118 19.64 -3.33 7.62
CA PRO A 118 20.43 -2.24 8.20
C PRO A 118 20.46 -2.29 9.73
N SER A 119 21.38 -1.54 10.33
CA SER A 119 21.44 -1.26 11.76
C SER A 119 21.11 0.21 12.01
N VAL A 120 20.37 0.51 13.08
CA VAL A 120 20.21 1.85 13.63
C VAL A 120 21.29 2.06 14.69
N ALA A 121 22.39 2.69 14.29
CA ALA A 121 23.60 2.84 15.10
C ALA A 121 23.65 4.18 15.86
N ASP A 122 22.92 5.19 15.38
CA ASP A 122 22.81 6.52 15.97
C ASP A 122 21.33 7.00 15.99
N GLU A 123 21.10 8.19 16.55
CA GLU A 123 19.78 8.85 16.58
C GLU A 123 19.22 8.99 15.15
N VAL A 124 17.96 8.60 14.94
CA VAL A 124 17.32 8.71 13.63
C VAL A 124 16.96 10.16 13.32
N GLY A 125 17.15 10.57 12.07
CA GLY A 125 16.93 11.95 11.65
C GLY A 125 16.37 12.07 10.24
N TYR A 126 15.62 13.15 10.02
CA TYR A 126 15.09 13.53 8.71
C TYR A 126 16.00 14.58 8.08
N ASP A 127 16.66 14.24 6.97
CA ASP A 127 17.54 15.16 6.23
C ASP A 127 16.87 15.72 4.97
N GLU A 128 16.29 14.85 4.15
CA GLU A 128 15.64 15.20 2.88
C GLU A 128 14.31 14.45 2.66
N PRO A 129 13.39 14.98 1.84
CA PRO A 129 12.16 14.27 1.49
C PRO A 129 12.41 12.94 0.80
N TRP A 130 11.63 11.92 1.17
CA TRP A 130 11.85 10.54 0.73
C TRP A 130 11.11 10.19 -0.56
N LEU A 131 9.86 10.68 -0.67
CA LEU A 131 8.87 10.27 -1.66
C LEU A 131 8.26 11.45 -2.43
N VAL A 132 8.47 12.69 -1.99
CA VAL A 132 7.93 13.90 -2.63
C VAL A 132 8.27 13.95 -4.12
N ASP A 133 9.53 13.73 -4.50
CA ASP A 133 9.93 13.73 -5.91
C ASP A 133 9.25 12.61 -6.72
N GLU A 134 9.06 11.43 -6.12
CA GLU A 134 8.35 10.32 -6.76
C GLU A 134 6.87 10.69 -6.99
N PHE A 135 6.24 11.32 -6.01
CA PHE A 135 4.85 11.75 -6.05
C PHE A 135 4.63 12.88 -7.06
N GLU A 136 5.45 13.93 -7.05
CA GLU A 136 5.38 15.05 -7.99
C GLU A 136 5.59 14.59 -9.44
N PHE A 137 6.56 13.69 -9.67
CA PHE A 137 6.74 13.09 -10.99
C PHE A 137 5.48 12.34 -11.46
N THR A 138 4.93 11.50 -10.58
CA THR A 138 3.81 10.61 -10.93
C THR A 138 2.55 11.40 -11.21
N THR A 139 2.23 12.38 -10.35
CA THR A 139 1.13 13.33 -10.58
C THR A 139 1.33 14.17 -11.85
N GLY A 140 2.58 14.46 -12.23
CA GLY A 140 2.90 15.16 -13.47
C GLY A 140 2.63 14.35 -14.76
N VAL A 141 2.46 13.03 -14.68
CA VAL A 141 2.27 12.14 -15.85
C VAL A 141 0.89 11.47 -15.93
N THR A 142 -0.02 11.75 -14.99
CA THR A 142 -1.38 11.19 -14.97
C THR A 142 -2.41 12.18 -14.41
N ASP A 143 -3.66 12.08 -14.89
CA ASP A 143 -4.80 12.80 -14.31
C ASP A 143 -5.53 11.99 -13.23
N ARG A 144 -5.12 10.73 -13.00
CA ARG A 144 -5.70 9.88 -11.95
C ARG A 144 -5.19 10.30 -10.57
N PRO A 145 -5.99 10.17 -9.51
CA PRO A 145 -5.49 10.22 -8.14
C PRO A 145 -4.28 9.31 -7.94
N VAL A 146 -3.26 9.79 -7.23
CA VAL A 146 -2.06 9.02 -6.92
C VAL A 146 -2.10 8.61 -5.45
N LYS A 147 -2.00 7.30 -5.21
CA LYS A 147 -1.78 6.72 -3.87
C LYS A 147 -0.28 6.67 -3.60
N VAL A 148 0.14 7.00 -2.38
CA VAL A 148 1.55 6.93 -1.95
C VAL A 148 1.71 5.84 -0.89
N PRO A 149 2.26 4.67 -1.26
CA PRO A 149 2.70 3.68 -0.28
C PRO A 149 3.99 4.17 0.40
N ILE A 150 4.04 4.09 1.72
CA ILE A 150 5.21 4.37 2.56
C ILE A 150 5.36 3.24 3.57
N THR A 151 6.58 2.77 3.79
CA THR A 151 6.82 1.72 4.79
C THR A 151 6.60 2.28 6.18
N GLY A 152 5.81 1.57 6.97
CA GLY A 152 5.45 1.98 8.32
C GLY A 152 6.62 1.91 9.31
N PRO A 153 6.58 2.74 10.35
CA PRO A 153 7.68 2.89 11.31
C PRO A 153 7.97 1.61 12.09
N TYR A 154 6.97 0.77 12.36
CA TYR A 154 7.20 -0.47 13.09
C TYR A 154 7.98 -1.48 12.24
N THR A 155 7.64 -1.59 10.95
CA THR A 155 8.41 -2.40 9.99
C THR A 155 9.82 -1.85 9.81
N LEU A 156 9.99 -0.52 9.67
CA LEU A 156 11.32 0.12 9.60
C LEU A 156 12.18 -0.20 10.84
N ALA A 157 11.59 -0.27 12.03
CA ALA A 157 12.27 -0.66 13.27
C ALA A 157 12.57 -2.16 13.32
N SER A 158 11.54 -3.01 13.19
CA SER A 158 11.62 -4.46 13.42
C SER A 158 12.50 -5.18 12.40
N TRP A 159 12.48 -4.70 11.15
CA TRP A 159 13.30 -5.25 10.09
C TRP A 159 14.73 -4.69 10.08
N SER A 160 15.09 -3.89 11.08
CA SER A 160 16.45 -3.38 11.30
C SER A 160 17.08 -3.98 12.57
N PHE A 161 18.37 -3.77 12.79
CA PHE A 161 19.00 -4.03 14.10
C PHE A 161 19.02 -2.74 14.90
N ASN A 162 18.37 -2.73 16.06
CA ASN A 162 18.42 -1.58 16.96
C ASN A 162 19.67 -1.65 17.85
N GLU A 163 20.63 -0.75 17.62
CA GLU A 163 21.88 -0.65 18.38
C GLU A 163 21.96 0.63 19.23
N HIS A 164 21.06 1.60 18.99
CA HIS A 164 21.05 2.91 19.64
C HIS A 164 20.02 3.07 20.76
N TYR A 165 18.77 2.67 20.52
CA TYR A 165 17.64 2.93 21.41
C TYR A 165 17.45 1.82 22.45
N ASP A 166 16.82 2.13 23.59
CA ASP A 166 16.65 1.15 24.68
C ASP A 166 15.61 0.06 24.32
N SER A 167 14.70 0.35 23.38
CA SER A 167 13.67 -0.60 22.94
C SER A 167 13.28 -0.42 21.47
N GLU A 168 12.69 -1.46 20.88
CA GLU A 168 12.10 -1.40 19.54
C GLU A 168 10.94 -0.39 19.47
N ALA A 169 10.13 -0.29 20.52
CA ALA A 169 9.03 0.68 20.60
C ALA A 169 9.55 2.13 20.55
N GLU A 170 10.60 2.44 21.30
CA GLU A 170 11.21 3.77 21.29
C GLU A 170 11.72 4.14 19.88
N LEU A 171 12.43 3.21 19.22
CA LEU A 171 12.84 3.41 17.83
C LEU A 171 11.64 3.59 16.87
N ALA A 172 10.59 2.78 17.01
CA ALA A 172 9.40 2.88 16.18
C ALA A 172 8.69 4.23 16.35
N TYR A 173 8.65 4.79 17.56
CA TYR A 173 8.03 6.10 17.80
C TYR A 173 8.84 7.25 17.19
N GLU A 174 10.17 7.22 17.30
CA GLU A 174 11.02 8.22 16.63
C GLU A 174 10.87 8.13 15.11
N LEU A 175 10.81 6.92 14.55
CA LEU A 175 10.52 6.70 13.13
C LEU A 175 9.12 7.17 12.73
N ALA A 176 8.12 7.04 13.61
CA ALA A 176 6.77 7.52 13.35
C ALA A 176 6.73 9.05 13.18
N ASP A 177 7.50 9.78 13.99
CA ASP A 177 7.64 11.24 13.87
C ASP A 177 8.32 11.65 12.55
N LEU A 178 9.30 10.87 12.07
CA LEU A 178 9.91 11.10 10.76
C LEU A 178 8.94 10.78 9.61
N VAL A 179 8.16 9.69 9.72
CA VAL A 179 7.11 9.33 8.75
C VAL A 179 6.02 10.41 8.71
N ASN A 180 5.60 10.95 9.85
CA ASN A 180 4.69 12.10 9.92
C ASN A 180 5.26 13.32 9.16
N THR A 181 6.55 13.62 9.37
CA THR A 181 7.24 14.72 8.65
C THR A 181 7.23 14.52 7.13
N GLU A 182 7.49 13.31 6.65
CA GLU A 182 7.41 12.99 5.21
C GLU A 182 5.97 13.12 4.68
N ILE A 183 5.00 12.65 5.46
CA ILE A 183 3.57 12.72 5.11
C ILE A 183 3.11 14.17 5.01
N ASP A 184 3.51 15.04 5.94
CA ASP A 184 3.24 16.47 5.86
C ASP A 184 3.80 17.08 4.56
N ALA A 185 5.05 16.74 4.19
CA ALA A 185 5.65 17.21 2.94
C ALA A 185 4.90 16.70 1.69
N LEU A 186 4.44 15.45 1.70
CA LEU A 186 3.59 14.87 0.65
C LEU A 186 2.24 15.59 0.56
N VAL A 187 1.59 15.85 1.69
CA VAL A 187 0.29 16.55 1.75
C VAL A 187 0.40 17.99 1.25
N GLU A 188 1.48 18.69 1.61
CA GLU A 188 1.82 20.02 1.09
C GLU A 188 2.03 20.01 -0.42
N SER A 189 2.58 18.92 -0.96
CA SER A 189 2.79 18.70 -2.40
C SER A 189 1.50 18.28 -3.12
N GLY A 190 0.43 17.96 -2.39
CA GLY A 190 -0.90 17.65 -2.91
C GLY A 190 -1.36 16.20 -2.74
N ALA A 191 -0.61 15.35 -2.04
CA ALA A 191 -1.02 13.97 -1.77
C ALA A 191 -2.30 13.94 -0.92
N ARG A 192 -3.23 13.07 -1.29
CA ARG A 192 -4.51 12.88 -0.59
C ARG A 192 -4.83 11.44 -0.26
N TYR A 193 -4.04 10.49 -0.75
CA TYR A 193 -4.16 9.08 -0.43
C TYR A 193 -2.78 8.54 -0.07
N ILE A 194 -2.58 8.25 1.20
CA ILE A 194 -1.32 7.77 1.76
C ILE A 194 -1.62 6.42 2.41
N GLN A 195 -0.79 5.43 2.09
CA GLN A 195 -0.88 4.09 2.64
C GLN A 195 0.38 3.80 3.44
N ILE A 196 0.20 3.43 4.71
CA ILE A 196 1.26 2.93 5.56
C ILE A 196 1.31 1.41 5.39
N ASP A 197 2.48 0.87 5.03
CA ASP A 197 2.69 -0.57 4.85
C ASP A 197 3.36 -1.16 6.10
N GLU A 198 2.63 -2.01 6.84
CA GLU A 198 3.13 -2.66 8.06
C GLU A 198 3.11 -4.20 7.94
N PRO A 199 3.91 -4.82 7.05
CA PRO A 199 4.00 -6.28 6.95
C PRO A 199 4.60 -6.95 8.20
N ALA A 200 5.26 -6.19 9.09
CA ALA A 200 5.71 -6.71 10.37
C ALA A 200 4.58 -6.81 11.41
N LEU A 201 3.44 -6.14 11.20
CA LEU A 201 2.27 -6.25 12.06
C LEU A 201 1.68 -7.67 12.02
N ALA A 202 0.98 -8.07 13.08
CA ALA A 202 0.37 -9.39 13.28
C ALA A 202 1.36 -10.56 13.36
N THR A 203 2.67 -10.30 13.36
CA THR A 203 3.68 -11.35 13.57
C THR A 203 3.78 -11.75 15.04
N THR A 204 3.61 -10.80 15.96
CA THR A 204 3.49 -11.05 17.41
C THR A 204 2.24 -10.40 18.04
N PRO A 205 1.74 -10.91 19.18
CA PRO A 205 0.49 -10.43 19.76
C PRO A 205 0.52 -8.99 20.28
N ASP A 206 1.67 -8.48 20.73
CA ASP A 206 1.76 -7.17 21.38
C ASP A 206 2.12 -6.03 20.38
N ASP A 207 2.36 -6.35 19.12
CA ASP A 207 2.80 -5.39 18.08
C ASP A 207 1.74 -4.31 17.81
N HIS A 208 0.45 -4.65 17.94
CA HIS A 208 -0.67 -3.73 17.68
C HIS A 208 -0.63 -2.48 18.57
N ALA A 209 -0.12 -2.59 19.80
CA ALA A 209 -0.03 -1.44 20.70
C ALA A 209 1.06 -0.45 20.26
N ILE A 210 2.20 -0.96 19.79
CA ILE A 210 3.30 -0.13 19.26
C ILE A 210 2.86 0.53 17.96
N VAL A 211 2.25 -0.24 17.05
CA VAL A 211 1.72 0.28 15.78
C VAL A 211 0.61 1.30 16.00
N GLY A 212 -0.29 1.07 16.96
CA GLY A 212 -1.35 2.02 17.32
C GLY A 212 -0.80 3.38 17.72
N GLU A 213 0.17 3.42 18.64
CA GLU A 213 0.84 4.67 19.06
C GLU A 213 1.58 5.32 17.88
N CYS A 214 2.29 4.54 17.05
CA CYS A 214 2.94 5.06 15.84
C CYS A 214 1.93 5.73 14.90
N LEU A 215 0.76 5.14 14.72
CA LEU A 215 -0.29 5.70 13.88
C LEU A 215 -0.93 6.95 14.50
N GLU A 216 -1.03 7.04 15.83
CA GLU A 216 -1.43 8.29 16.51
C GLU A 216 -0.47 9.44 16.23
N HIS A 217 0.84 9.18 16.29
CA HIS A 217 1.87 10.16 15.93
C HIS A 217 1.79 10.54 14.45
N ILE A 218 1.66 9.54 13.56
CA ILE A 218 1.53 9.76 12.10
C ILE A 218 0.29 10.59 11.76
N ALA A 219 -0.83 10.37 12.44
CA ALA A 219 -2.08 11.08 12.18
C ALA A 219 -2.12 12.48 12.80
N GLU A 220 -1.20 12.83 13.71
CA GLU A 220 -1.16 14.15 14.32
C GLU A 220 -0.95 15.24 13.26
N GLY A 221 -1.82 16.24 13.27
CA GLY A 221 -1.72 17.39 12.35
C GLY A 221 -2.21 17.13 10.91
N ILE A 222 -2.47 15.87 10.54
CA ILE A 222 -2.89 15.50 9.19
C ILE A 222 -4.31 16.05 8.91
N PRO A 223 -4.52 16.76 7.77
CA PRO A 223 -5.84 17.26 7.41
C PRO A 223 -6.89 16.15 7.24
N GLU A 224 -8.13 16.43 7.66
CA GLU A 224 -9.26 15.48 7.60
C GLU A 224 -9.62 15.02 6.18
N ASP A 225 -9.20 15.75 5.12
CA ASP A 225 -9.40 15.37 3.72
C ASP A 225 -8.32 14.41 3.19
N VAL A 226 -7.30 14.08 3.98
CA VAL A 226 -6.27 13.09 3.62
C VAL A 226 -6.73 11.69 4.03
N ARG A 227 -6.81 10.78 3.06
CA ARG A 227 -7.07 9.38 3.30
C ARG A 227 -5.79 8.67 3.72
N LEU A 228 -5.73 8.29 5.00
CA LEU A 228 -4.75 7.33 5.55
C LEU A 228 -5.29 5.90 5.46
N GLY A 229 -4.56 5.01 4.79
CA GLY A 229 -4.78 3.57 4.78
C GLY A 229 -3.64 2.81 5.46
N LEU A 230 -3.93 1.62 5.96
CA LEU A 230 -2.94 0.68 6.50
C LEU A 230 -3.00 -0.62 5.70
N HIS A 231 -1.90 -0.99 5.04
CA HIS A 231 -1.77 -2.31 4.44
C HIS A 231 -1.09 -3.26 5.43
N VAL A 232 -1.72 -4.43 5.63
CA VAL A 232 -1.21 -5.49 6.48
C VAL A 232 -1.12 -6.75 5.64
N CYS A 233 0.10 -7.18 5.31
CA CYS A 233 0.33 -8.42 4.56
C CYS A 233 0.45 -9.60 5.52
N TYR A 234 -0.06 -10.75 5.11
CA TYR A 234 0.08 -12.01 5.83
C TYR A 234 -0.38 -11.97 7.31
N GLY A 235 -0.30 -13.13 7.96
CA GLY A 235 -0.53 -13.24 9.39
C GLY A 235 -1.94 -13.69 9.76
N ASP A 236 -2.20 -13.59 11.06
CA ASP A 236 -3.44 -14.02 11.70
C ASP A 236 -4.13 -12.77 12.23
N TYR A 237 -5.11 -12.26 11.48
CA TYR A 237 -5.78 -11.00 11.79
C TYR A 237 -6.53 -11.06 13.13
N SER A 238 -6.84 -12.25 13.63
CA SER A 238 -7.45 -12.41 14.97
C SER A 238 -6.53 -12.00 16.12
N ARG A 239 -5.24 -11.77 15.85
CA ARG A 239 -4.26 -11.28 16.83
C ARG A 239 -4.27 -9.77 17.02
N ILE A 240 -4.78 -9.05 16.02
CA ILE A 240 -4.81 -7.59 16.00
C ILE A 240 -6.25 -7.06 16.05
N TYR A 241 -7.24 -7.94 15.87
CA TYR A 241 -8.66 -7.60 15.99
C TYR A 241 -9.20 -7.91 17.40
N PRO A 242 -9.96 -7.00 18.03
CA PRO A 242 -10.53 -5.76 17.47
C PRO A 242 -9.67 -4.50 17.63
N GLU A 243 -8.49 -4.59 18.23
CA GLU A 243 -7.67 -3.43 18.61
C GLU A 243 -7.31 -2.52 17.43
N ILE A 244 -7.24 -3.06 16.20
CA ILE A 244 -7.05 -2.24 15.00
C ILE A 244 -8.14 -1.17 14.84
N LEU A 245 -9.39 -1.42 15.25
CA LEU A 245 -10.49 -0.46 15.04
C LEU A 245 -10.24 0.89 15.72
N ASP A 246 -9.45 0.92 16.79
CA ASP A 246 -9.09 2.13 17.52
C ASP A 246 -7.99 2.96 16.81
N MET A 247 -7.28 2.39 15.83
CA MET A 247 -6.19 3.08 15.15
C MET A 247 -6.71 4.21 14.24
N PRO A 248 -5.99 5.34 14.12
CA PRO A 248 -6.43 6.54 13.40
C PRO A 248 -6.23 6.45 11.88
N VAL A 249 -6.63 5.32 11.28
CA VAL A 249 -6.67 5.12 9.82
C VAL A 249 -8.11 5.02 9.33
N HIS A 250 -8.30 5.31 8.05
CA HIS A 250 -9.59 5.27 7.38
C HIS A 250 -9.87 3.91 6.73
N GLU A 251 -8.82 3.28 6.19
CA GLU A 251 -8.92 2.05 5.39
C GLU A 251 -7.90 1.00 5.85
N TYR A 252 -8.31 -0.27 5.86
CA TYR A 252 -7.40 -1.41 5.96
C TYR A 252 -7.35 -2.13 4.61
N ASP A 253 -6.15 -2.24 4.03
CA ASP A 253 -5.90 -3.02 2.81
C ASP A 253 -5.40 -4.41 3.22
N LEU A 254 -6.26 -5.41 3.06
CA LEU A 254 -6.09 -6.75 3.63
C LEU A 254 -5.95 -7.83 2.55
N GLU A 255 -4.93 -8.65 2.74
CA GLU A 255 -4.67 -9.85 1.94
C GLU A 255 -5.58 -11.00 2.39
N LEU A 256 -6.54 -11.40 1.55
CA LEU A 256 -7.55 -12.41 1.88
C LEU A 256 -7.89 -13.37 0.72
N ALA A 257 -7.48 -13.10 -0.52
CA ALA A 257 -7.77 -14.00 -1.64
C ALA A 257 -6.90 -15.27 -1.59
N ASN A 258 -5.64 -15.15 -1.18
CA ASN A 258 -4.65 -16.23 -1.09
C ASN A 258 -5.06 -17.41 -0.19
N ASP A 259 -5.82 -17.16 0.87
CA ASP A 259 -6.33 -18.16 1.81
C ASP A 259 -7.79 -18.53 1.57
N GLY A 260 -8.41 -17.97 0.52
CA GLY A 260 -9.82 -18.23 0.19
C GLY A 260 -10.81 -17.56 1.13
N TYR A 261 -10.44 -16.40 1.69
CA TYR A 261 -11.23 -15.61 2.63
C TYR A 261 -11.52 -16.34 3.95
N GLU A 262 -10.60 -17.22 4.39
CA GLU A 262 -10.77 -18.01 5.62
C GLU A 262 -10.86 -17.12 6.87
N GLN A 263 -10.19 -15.97 6.85
CA GLN A 263 -10.15 -15.02 7.97
C GLN A 263 -11.23 -13.93 7.93
N LEU A 264 -12.12 -13.93 6.93
CA LEU A 264 -13.13 -12.88 6.76
C LEU A 264 -14.07 -12.75 7.98
N GLU A 265 -14.39 -13.86 8.64
CA GLU A 265 -15.25 -13.90 9.83
C GLU A 265 -14.64 -13.13 11.02
N VAL A 266 -13.32 -12.91 11.05
CA VAL A 266 -12.65 -12.15 12.11
C VAL A 266 -13.22 -10.74 12.21
N PHE A 267 -13.59 -10.12 11.08
CA PHE A 267 -14.05 -8.73 11.01
C PHE A 267 -15.56 -8.55 11.24
N THR A 268 -16.26 -9.60 11.71
CA THR A 268 -17.72 -9.56 11.87
C THR A 268 -18.18 -9.29 13.31
N GLU A 269 -17.32 -9.50 14.32
CA GLU A 269 -17.66 -9.25 15.73
C GLU A 269 -16.42 -8.83 16.55
N PRO A 270 -16.36 -7.60 17.11
CA PRO A 270 -17.33 -6.49 16.95
C PRO A 270 -17.47 -6.05 15.48
N GLU A 271 -18.42 -5.16 15.20
CA GLU A 271 -18.64 -4.63 13.84
C GLU A 271 -17.40 -3.90 13.31
N PHE A 272 -17.02 -4.17 12.06
CA PHE A 272 -15.98 -3.42 11.36
C PHE A 272 -16.52 -2.08 10.86
N ASP A 273 -16.09 -0.98 11.47
CA ASP A 273 -16.61 0.37 11.24
C ASP A 273 -15.72 1.26 10.36
N LYS A 274 -14.69 0.67 9.75
CA LYS A 274 -13.69 1.31 8.88
C LYS A 274 -13.94 0.97 7.41
N ASP A 275 -13.13 1.53 6.51
CA ASP A 275 -13.11 1.09 5.12
C ASP A 275 -12.25 -0.15 4.96
N LEU A 276 -12.66 -1.01 4.03
CA LEU A 276 -11.95 -2.24 3.68
C LEU A 276 -11.49 -2.14 2.23
N ALA A 277 -10.18 -2.11 2.01
CA ALA A 277 -9.58 -2.54 0.76
C ALA A 277 -9.42 -4.06 0.80
N LEU A 278 -10.19 -4.74 -0.03
CA LEU A 278 -10.22 -6.20 -0.08
C LEU A 278 -9.31 -6.69 -1.21
N GLY A 279 -8.35 -7.54 -0.85
CA GLY A 279 -7.64 -8.40 -1.79
C GLY A 279 -8.60 -9.34 -2.53
N VAL A 280 -8.79 -9.11 -3.83
CA VAL A 280 -9.68 -9.92 -4.69
C VAL A 280 -8.95 -10.76 -5.75
N VAL A 281 -7.62 -10.66 -5.77
CA VAL A 281 -6.72 -11.34 -6.70
C VAL A 281 -5.50 -11.83 -5.92
N ASP A 282 -5.18 -13.11 -6.08
CA ASP A 282 -4.00 -13.71 -5.45
C ASP A 282 -2.73 -13.35 -6.25
N VAL A 283 -1.80 -12.65 -5.62
CA VAL A 283 -0.54 -12.23 -6.24
C VAL A 283 0.60 -13.25 -6.10
N HIS A 284 0.38 -14.36 -5.37
CA HIS A 284 1.36 -15.44 -5.17
C HIS A 284 1.40 -16.42 -6.34
N THR A 285 0.39 -16.37 -7.21
CA THR A 285 0.29 -17.18 -8.43
C THR A 285 0.22 -16.33 -9.68
N ALA A 286 0.87 -16.80 -10.75
CA ALA A 286 0.78 -16.16 -12.07
C ALA A 286 -0.50 -16.55 -12.84
N GLU A 287 -1.34 -17.44 -12.28
CA GLU A 287 -2.64 -17.76 -12.86
C GLU A 287 -3.56 -16.53 -12.76
N VAL A 288 -4.16 -16.14 -13.89
CA VAL A 288 -5.03 -14.97 -13.97
C VAL A 288 -6.47 -15.42 -13.72
N GLU A 289 -7.06 -14.93 -12.64
CA GLU A 289 -8.45 -15.13 -12.25
C GLU A 289 -9.39 -14.57 -13.33
N THR A 290 -10.50 -15.24 -13.54
CA THR A 290 -11.58 -14.77 -14.41
C THR A 290 -12.33 -13.60 -13.76
N VAL A 291 -13.02 -12.81 -14.59
CA VAL A 291 -13.88 -11.73 -14.11
C VAL A 291 -14.95 -12.28 -13.18
N GLU A 292 -15.54 -13.43 -13.50
CA GLU A 292 -16.56 -14.08 -12.67
C GLU A 292 -16.04 -14.53 -11.30
N GLU A 293 -14.81 -15.04 -11.23
CA GLU A 293 -14.16 -15.37 -9.94
C GLU A 293 -13.94 -14.10 -9.12
N ILE A 294 -13.43 -13.03 -9.73
CA ILE A 294 -13.18 -11.77 -9.02
C ILE A 294 -14.49 -11.11 -8.56
N LYS A 295 -15.58 -11.20 -9.32
CA LYS A 295 -16.90 -10.72 -8.88
C LYS A 295 -17.38 -11.45 -7.63
N ALA A 296 -17.23 -12.78 -7.60
CA ALA A 296 -17.56 -13.56 -6.42
C ALA A 296 -16.70 -13.16 -5.21
N ASN A 297 -15.41 -12.87 -5.44
CA ASN A 297 -14.50 -12.36 -4.42
C ASN A 297 -14.92 -10.99 -3.88
N ILE A 298 -15.30 -10.04 -4.74
CA ILE A 298 -15.81 -8.72 -4.33
C ILE A 298 -17.08 -8.87 -3.47
N GLU A 299 -17.99 -9.78 -3.85
CA GLU A 299 -19.22 -10.03 -3.08
C GLU A 299 -18.94 -10.56 -1.67
N ARG A 300 -17.80 -11.24 -1.42
CA ARG A 300 -17.37 -11.61 -0.07
C ARG A 300 -17.11 -10.38 0.80
N GLY A 301 -16.56 -9.30 0.23
CA GLY A 301 -16.37 -8.04 0.94
C GLY A 301 -17.66 -7.44 1.48
N PHE A 302 -18.78 -7.67 0.79
CA PHE A 302 -20.11 -7.23 1.24
C PHE A 302 -20.64 -7.98 2.46
N GLU A 303 -19.95 -9.02 2.95
CA GLU A 303 -20.26 -9.65 4.24
C GLU A 303 -19.69 -8.83 5.41
N VAL A 304 -18.67 -8.00 5.17
CA VAL A 304 -17.95 -7.22 6.19
C VAL A 304 -18.29 -5.74 6.13
N VAL A 305 -18.42 -5.15 4.94
CA VAL A 305 -18.71 -3.72 4.77
C VAL A 305 -19.73 -3.45 3.67
N PRO A 306 -20.49 -2.34 3.72
CA PRO A 306 -21.35 -1.94 2.61
C PRO A 306 -20.53 -1.47 1.39
N PRO A 307 -21.09 -1.41 0.17
CA PRO A 307 -20.38 -0.98 -1.03
C PRO A 307 -19.68 0.38 -0.92
N GLU A 308 -20.23 1.31 -0.14
CA GLU A 308 -19.68 2.65 0.09
C GLU A 308 -18.38 2.62 0.91
N ARG A 309 -18.04 1.50 1.54
CA ARG A 309 -16.81 1.30 2.33
C ARG A 309 -15.87 0.24 1.74
N LEU A 310 -16.20 -0.33 0.58
CA LEU A 310 -15.37 -1.34 -0.09
C LEU A 310 -14.49 -0.71 -1.18
N THR A 311 -13.18 -0.86 -1.02
CA THR A 311 -12.14 -0.67 -2.03
C THR A 311 -11.73 -2.04 -2.58
N VAL A 312 -11.45 -2.13 -3.87
CA VAL A 312 -11.05 -3.34 -4.58
C VAL A 312 -9.56 -3.24 -4.90
N SER A 313 -8.77 -4.13 -4.29
CA SER A 313 -7.31 -4.20 -4.43
C SER A 313 -6.86 -5.65 -4.76
N PRO A 314 -5.64 -5.85 -5.30
CA PRO A 314 -4.98 -7.14 -5.20
C PRO A 314 -4.54 -7.42 -3.77
N ASP A 315 -4.28 -8.69 -3.44
CA ASP A 315 -3.83 -9.11 -2.11
C ASP A 315 -2.60 -8.38 -1.58
N CYS A 316 -1.61 -8.11 -2.44
CA CYS A 316 -0.38 -7.42 -2.08
C CYS A 316 0.21 -6.75 -3.34
N GLY A 317 1.43 -6.22 -3.24
CA GLY A 317 2.20 -5.72 -4.38
C GLY A 317 2.43 -6.79 -5.45
N LEU A 318 2.36 -6.41 -6.73
CA LEU A 318 2.47 -7.34 -7.86
C LEU A 318 3.92 -7.60 -8.30
N LYS A 319 4.93 -7.00 -7.64
CA LYS A 319 6.35 -7.00 -8.04
C LYS A 319 6.92 -8.36 -8.43
N LEU A 320 6.46 -9.44 -7.81
CA LEU A 320 6.97 -10.80 -8.03
C LEU A 320 6.35 -11.51 -9.25
N LEU A 321 5.27 -10.96 -9.82
CA LEU A 321 4.59 -11.57 -10.95
C LEU A 321 5.27 -11.28 -12.31
N PRO A 322 5.06 -12.13 -13.31
CA PRO A 322 5.27 -11.74 -14.70
C PRO A 322 4.37 -10.54 -15.04
N ARG A 323 4.93 -9.51 -15.67
CA ARG A 323 4.21 -8.27 -16.01
C ARG A 323 2.92 -8.49 -16.80
N ASP A 324 2.89 -9.45 -17.73
CA ASP A 324 1.66 -9.79 -18.49
C ASP A 324 0.55 -10.34 -17.58
N ALA A 325 0.91 -11.19 -16.61
CA ALA A 325 -0.05 -11.71 -15.65
C ALA A 325 -0.55 -10.59 -14.72
N ALA A 326 0.35 -9.73 -14.23
CA ALA A 326 -0.01 -8.58 -13.41
C ALA A 326 -0.99 -7.64 -14.14
N TYR A 327 -0.72 -7.28 -15.39
CA TYR A 327 -1.61 -6.41 -16.17
C TYR A 327 -2.99 -7.05 -16.38
N ARG A 328 -3.03 -8.33 -16.79
CA ARG A 328 -4.30 -9.03 -17.03
C ARG A 328 -5.13 -9.22 -15.78
N LYS A 329 -4.49 -9.45 -14.63
CA LYS A 329 -5.16 -9.48 -13.32
C LYS A 329 -5.82 -8.14 -13.02
N MET A 330 -5.13 -7.01 -13.24
CA MET A 330 -5.69 -5.67 -13.00
C MET A 330 -6.83 -5.34 -13.96
N GLU A 331 -6.69 -5.68 -15.24
CA GLU A 331 -7.75 -5.49 -16.25
C GLU A 331 -9.03 -6.25 -15.88
N ASN A 332 -8.90 -7.52 -15.47
CA ASN A 332 -10.04 -8.33 -15.03
C ASN A 332 -10.64 -7.80 -13.72
N MET A 333 -9.81 -7.34 -12.78
CA MET A 333 -10.25 -6.79 -11.50
C MET A 333 -11.09 -5.52 -11.68
N VAL A 334 -10.63 -4.59 -12.51
CA VAL A 334 -11.40 -3.38 -12.81
C VAL A 334 -12.69 -3.73 -13.54
N GLN A 335 -12.64 -4.63 -14.53
CA GLN A 335 -13.86 -5.08 -15.21
C GLN A 335 -14.88 -5.68 -14.22
N ALA A 336 -14.43 -6.55 -13.33
CA ALA A 336 -15.27 -7.16 -12.29
C ALA A 336 -15.91 -6.09 -11.39
N ALA A 337 -15.14 -5.11 -10.91
CA ALA A 337 -15.66 -4.01 -10.11
C ALA A 337 -16.77 -3.23 -10.84
N ARG A 338 -16.59 -2.90 -12.13
CA ARG A 338 -17.62 -2.19 -12.92
C ARG A 338 -18.87 -3.02 -13.16
N GLU A 339 -18.72 -4.33 -13.34
CA GLU A 339 -19.86 -5.24 -13.46
C GLU A 339 -20.61 -5.39 -12.13
N VAL A 340 -19.91 -5.38 -10.99
CA VAL A 340 -20.53 -5.39 -9.65
C VAL A 340 -21.29 -4.10 -9.39
N GLU A 341 -20.70 -2.93 -9.67
CA GLU A 341 -21.40 -1.64 -9.56
C GLU A 341 -22.71 -1.62 -10.36
N SER A 342 -22.65 -2.10 -11.60
CA SER A 342 -23.84 -2.19 -12.47
C SER A 342 -24.89 -3.17 -11.92
N GLY A 343 -24.45 -4.29 -11.35
CA GLY A 343 -25.32 -5.28 -10.70
C GLY A 343 -25.98 -4.75 -9.42
N LEU A 344 -25.27 -3.93 -8.64
CA LEU A 344 -25.81 -3.24 -7.47
C LEU A 344 -26.88 -2.22 -7.87
N ASP A 345 -26.60 -1.36 -8.86
CA ASP A 345 -27.57 -0.40 -9.40
C ASP A 345 -28.85 -1.08 -9.95
N ALA A 346 -28.69 -2.26 -10.57
CA ALA A 346 -29.80 -3.05 -11.08
C ALA A 346 -30.58 -3.82 -10.00
N GLY A 347 -30.07 -3.88 -8.76
CA GLY A 347 -30.63 -4.69 -7.69
C GLY A 347 -30.46 -6.20 -7.88
N GLU A 348 -29.44 -6.61 -8.65
CA GLU A 348 -29.12 -8.00 -8.96
C GLU A 348 -28.18 -8.63 -7.93
N ILE A 349 -27.38 -7.81 -7.23
CA ILE A 349 -26.46 -8.23 -6.18
C ILE A 349 -27.06 -7.92 -4.80
N THR A 350 -26.99 -8.89 -3.90
CA THR A 350 -27.46 -8.73 -2.51
C THR A 350 -26.27 -8.39 -1.62
N VAL A 351 -26.34 -7.27 -0.91
CA VAL A 351 -25.35 -6.88 0.09
C VAL A 351 -25.63 -7.67 1.38
N GLY A 352 -24.66 -8.50 1.79
CA GLY A 352 -24.76 -9.38 2.95
C GLY A 352 -24.47 -8.72 4.30
N TYR A 353 -24.07 -7.45 4.29
CA TYR A 353 -23.62 -6.70 5.45
C TYR A 353 -24.74 -6.57 6.47
N ALA A 354 -24.46 -7.03 7.70
CA ALA A 354 -25.42 -7.10 8.78
C ALA A 354 -25.39 -5.89 9.72
N GLY A 355 -24.58 -4.87 9.44
CA GLY A 355 -24.45 -3.67 10.28
C GLY A 355 -25.80 -2.97 10.50
N GLU A 356 -26.07 -2.57 11.75
CA GLU A 356 -27.35 -2.00 12.22
C GLU A 356 -27.55 -0.51 11.89
#